data_AF-F7SAP1-F1
#
_entry.id   AF-F7SAP1-F1
#
_cell.length_a   1.000
_cell.length_b   1.000
_cell.length_c   1.000
_cell.angle_alpha   90.00
_cell.angle_beta   90.00
_cell.angle_gamma   90.00
#
_symmetry.space_group_name_H-M   'P 1'
#
loop_
_entity.id
_entity.type
_entity.pdbx_description
1 polymer ?
#
loop_
_entity_poly.entity_id
_entity_poly.type
_entity_poly.pdbx_seq_one_letter_code
_entity_poly.pdbx_strand_id
1 'polypeptide(L)' 'MDLTYLLAWESLAERESKWTAFQADPEWLAKRAETEKNGQIVASITNQILVPTAFSAVR' A
#
# COMPACT_ATOMS: atom_id res chain seq x y z
N MET A 1 -11.57 8.39 11.14
CA MET A 1 -12.24 7.36 10.35
C MET A 1 -11.15 6.72 9.53
N ASP A 2 -11.06 5.39 9.56
CA ASP A 2 -9.90 4.68 9.05
C ASP A 2 -10.30 3.86 7.83
N LEU A 3 -9.43 3.84 6.82
CA LEU A 3 -9.58 2.99 5.64
C LEU A 3 -8.64 1.80 5.77
N THR A 4 -9.21 0.59 5.78
CA THR A 4 -8.46 -0.67 5.87
C THR A 4 -8.67 -1.50 4.62
N TYR A 5 -7.58 -1.97 4.03
CA TYR A 5 -7.59 -2.86 2.86
C TYR A 5 -6.50 -3.94 3.00
N LEU A 6 -6.65 -5.04 2.27
CA LEU A 6 -5.70 -6.14 2.22
C LEU A 6 -5.12 -6.26 0.81
N LEU A 7 -3.82 -6.55 0.75
CA LEU A 7 -3.11 -6.87 -0.50
C LEU A 7 -2.47 -8.24 -0.34
N ALA A 8 -2.67 -9.11 -1.31
CA ALA A 8 -1.99 -10.40 -1.41
C ALA A 8 -0.65 -10.21 -2.12
N TRP A 9 0.37 -10.91 -1.64
CA TRP A 9 1.74 -10.88 -2.17
C TRP A 9 2.24 -12.29 -2.36
N GLU A 10 3.02 -12.53 -3.41
CA GLU A 10 3.63 -13.83 -3.67
C GLU A 10 4.83 -14.07 -2.73
N SER A 11 5.56 -12.99 -2.42
CA SER A 11 6.65 -13.00 -1.45
C SER A 11 6.91 -11.61 -0.90
N LEU A 12 7.66 -11.50 0.20
CA LEU A 12 8.07 -10.20 0.73
C LEU A 12 9.03 -9.45 -0.21
N ALA A 13 9.84 -10.16 -0.98
CA ALA A 13 10.74 -9.57 -1.97
C ALA A 13 9.95 -8.97 -3.16
N GLU A 14 8.93 -9.69 -3.63
CA GLU A 14 8.04 -9.20 -4.69
C GLU A 14 7.24 -7.97 -4.22
N ARG A 15 6.72 -7.99 -2.99
CA ARG A 15 6.13 -6.81 -2.35
C ARG A 15 7.08 -5.62 -2.34
N GLU A 16 8.32 -5.80 -1.86
CA GLU A 16 9.30 -4.72 -1.78
C GLU A 16 9.61 -4.13 -3.15
N SER A 17 9.81 -4.99 -4.16
CA SER A 17 10.07 -4.55 -5.53
C SER A 17 8.90 -3.75 -6.10
N LYS A 18 7.66 -4.25 -5.99
CA LYS A 18 6.47 -3.56 -6.53
C LYS A 18 6.16 -2.28 -5.77
N TRP A 19 6.32 -2.29 -4.44
CA TRP A 19 6.05 -1.10 -3.62
C TRP A 19 7.06 0.01 -3.88
N THR A 20 8.34 -0.34 -4.02
CA THR A 20 9.40 0.61 -4.40
C THR A 20 9.12 1.22 -5.76
N ALA A 21 8.74 0.40 -6.75
CA ALA A 21 8.38 0.87 -8.08
C ALA A 21 7.17 1.83 -8.06
N PHE A 22 6.10 1.48 -7.33
CA PHE A 22 4.93 2.33 -7.18
C PHE A 22 5.26 3.69 -6.52
N GLN A 23 6.07 3.69 -5.46
CA GLN A 23 6.47 4.94 -4.80
C GLN A 23 7.32 5.85 -5.68
N ALA A 24 8.09 5.28 -6.61
CA ALA A 24 8.94 6.01 -7.55
C ALA A 24 8.22 6.41 -8.85
N ASP A 25 6.98 5.97 -9.07
CA ASP A 25 6.23 6.27 -10.30
C ASP A 25 6.00 7.78 -10.45
N PRO A 26 6.49 8.42 -11.54
CA PRO A 26 6.30 9.85 -11.77
C PRO A 26 4.84 10.29 -11.87
N GLU A 27 3.95 9.44 -12.39
CA GLU A 27 2.51 9.76 -12.49
C GLU A 27 1.90 9.79 -11.08
N TRP A 28 2.23 8.81 -10.24
CA TRP A 28 1.81 8.78 -8.84
C TRP A 28 2.30 10.01 -8.07
N LEU A 29 3.58 10.36 -8.21
CA LEU A 29 4.17 11.53 -7.55
C LEU A 29 3.47 12.83 -7.98
N ALA A 30 3.21 13.00 -9.29
CA ALA A 30 2.51 14.17 -9.81
C ALA A 30 1.08 14.25 -9.27
N LYS A 31 0.35 13.13 -9.25
CA LYS A 31 -1.03 13.08 -8.75
C LYS A 31 -1.11 13.31 -7.26
N ARG A 32 -0.21 12.73 -6.46
CA ARG A 32 -0.12 13.01 -5.02
C ARG A 32 0.15 14.49 -4.77
N ALA A 33 1.13 15.08 -5.47
CA ALA A 33 1.43 16.49 -5.33
C ALA A 33 0.24 17.39 -5.73
N GLU A 34 -0.50 17.02 -6.77
CA GLU A 34 -1.69 17.74 -7.22
C GLU A 34 -2.82 17.72 -6.17
N THR A 35 -3.10 16.56 -5.60
CA THR A 35 -4.22 16.36 -4.67
C THR A 35 -3.92 16.87 -3.26
N GLU A 36 -2.65 16.88 -2.84
CA GLU A 36 -2.22 17.34 -1.52
C GLU A 36 -1.89 18.85 -1.44
N LYS A 37 -2.15 19.64 -2.50
CA LYS A 37 -1.92 21.11 -2.53
C LYS A 37 -2.57 21.86 -1.38
N ASN A 38 -3.70 21.35 -0.88
CA ASN A 38 -4.47 21.96 0.21
C ASN A 38 -4.26 21.26 1.56
N GLY A 39 -3.19 20.45 1.67
CA GLY A 39 -2.89 19.63 2.84
C GLY A 39 -2.93 18.14 2.53
N GLN A 40 -2.30 17.35 3.42
CA GLN A 40 -2.30 15.90 3.30
C GLN A 40 -3.71 15.32 3.41
N ILE A 41 -4.06 14.43 2.49
CA ILE A 41 -5.33 13.69 2.53
C ILE A 41 -5.24 12.55 3.55
N VAL A 42 -4.06 11.93 3.67
CA VAL A 42 -3.81 10.81 4.58
C VAL A 42 -2.96 11.28 5.75
N ALA A 43 -3.52 11.26 6.96
CA ALA A 43 -2.84 11.72 8.18
C ALA A 43 -1.78 10.72 8.70
N SER A 44 -2.02 9.42 8.55
CA SER A 44 -1.11 8.37 9.02
C SER A 44 -1.34 7.06 8.28
N ILE A 45 -0.30 6.23 8.15
CA ILE A 45 -0.36 4.90 7.55
C ILE A 45 0.25 3.89 8.52
N THR A 46 -0.45 2.77 8.72
CA THR A 46 0.08 1.57 9.40
C THR A 46 -0.14 0.37 8.51
N ASN A 47 0.74 -0.63 8.59
CA ASN A 47 0.59 -1.89 7.88
C ASN A 47 0.97 -3.07 8.77
N GLN A 48 0.43 -4.24 8.44
CA GLN A 48 0.77 -5.51 9.07
C GLN A 48 0.99 -6.57 7.99
N ILE A 49 1.93 -7.47 8.24
CA ILE A 49 2.15 -8.65 7.40
C ILE A 49 1.46 -9.83 8.08
N LEU A 50 0.51 -10.43 7.38
CA LEU A 50 -0.29 -11.54 7.86
C LEU A 50 0.08 -12.81 7.08
N VAL A 51 0.19 -13.93 7.79
CA VAL A 51 0.37 -15.25 7.17
C VAL A 51 -0.96 -16.01 7.33
N PRO A 52 -1.63 -16.39 6.23
CA PRO A 52 -2.89 -17.11 6.31
C PRO A 52 -2.70 -18.48 6.96
N THR A 53 -3.56 -18.84 7.90
CA THR A 53 -3.61 -20.18 8.48
C THR A 53 -4.20 -21.18 7.49
N ALA A 54 -4.10 -22.48 7.79
CA ALA A 54 -4.56 -23.54 6.90
C ALA A 54 -6.05 -23.50 6.54
N PHE A 55 -6.88 -22.86 7.37
CA PHE A 55 -8.33 -22.72 7.17
C PHE A 55 -8.75 -21.33 6.66
N SER A 56 -7.79 -20.45 6.35
CA SER A 56 -8.08 -19.13 5.80
C SER A 56 -8.69 -19.26 4.39
N ALA A 57 -9.80 -18.58 4.14
CA ALA A 57 -10.46 -18.57 2.82
C ALA A 57 -9.67 -17.80 1.74
N VAL A 58 -8.63 -17.07 2.14
CA VAL A 58 -7.74 -16.30 1.25
C VAL A 58 -6.36 -16.95 1.07
N ARG A 59 -6.26 -18.26 1.35
CA ARG A 59 -5.08 -19.05 1.01
C ARG A 59 -5.03 -19.34 -0.49
#